data_AF-A0A7U4THL7-F1
#
_entry.id   AF-A0A7U4THL7-F1
#
_cell.length_a   1.000
_cell.length_b   1.000
_cell.length_c   1.000
_cell.angle_alpha   90.00
_cell.angle_beta   90.00
_cell.angle_gamma   90.00
#
_symmetry.space_group_name_H-M   'P 1'
#
loop_
_entity.id
_entity.type
_entity.pdbx_description
1 polymer ?
#
loop_
_entity_poly.entity_id
_entity_poly.type
_entity_poly.pdbx_seq_one_letter_code
_entity_poly.pdbx_strand_id
1 'polypeptide(L)'
;MNSKFYSLQFSFFIFTILFSLVFSSMSLAYLAKVNDEVITVEDFKKALSSAHRYAPLRKDKAGKLSKKIIKETLDNMIEHYLLAQEAQRLNLDKEPDYLKNLEDYKKDLATRAFWQEEFKKIKISDEEIKSYYQEKNTKWHFSQIFTKSEKKAQEALKRLRAGEPFPKVARELSESPYASRGGDLGFIRKGQMVKEWERVAFSLKPGEFSDIIKTSQGFHIVKLEEIKLPDMKNFEQRKKSIRKELTKKRRKIVEKQWEDSLRTKANIKINQKLLKEIKEDFKGKDEEVIAWVNGAPIYLKEFLPTFKRKLWGYNAMKKRWNIKIDLNEVKNEILDGLINQKVIEQEAIKRDYFSKNQEIKKQLDNYKRMLLIEEFKRKIIAPQIILSEKELKDYYEEHKQAYLSPNQYNLRLIRVNSKKEAQEILEELKAGGDFAFLAKKKSIADSAKKGGAIGWHSENRLPSKIREVVKELKPGEFSPIIEDGRHYSIVFLEEKKEGKPIPFEEVKEKVKKQLWQQKFNTLLNKYLKQLRKVSDIKLDKNTLNRLEEEFGIK
;
A
#
# COMPACT_ATOMS: atom_id res chain seq x y z
N MET A 1 63.46 -28.38 -56.31
CA MET A 1 63.27 -29.47 -57.29
C MET A 1 61.80 -29.54 -57.69
N ASN A 2 61.55 -29.19 -58.95
CA ASN A 2 60.52 -29.65 -59.88
C ASN A 2 59.02 -29.67 -59.49
N SER A 3 58.36 -28.71 -60.14
CA SER A 3 56.98 -28.63 -60.64
C SER A 3 56.40 -29.85 -61.37
N LYS A 4 55.06 -29.93 -61.39
CA LYS A 4 54.16 -30.26 -62.55
C LYS A 4 52.72 -29.83 -62.15
N PHE A 5 52.12 -28.77 -62.73
CA PHE A 5 51.23 -28.72 -63.93
C PHE A 5 50.06 -29.72 -63.86
N TYR A 6 48.76 -29.39 -63.96
CA TYR A 6 47.93 -28.67 -64.98
C TYR A 6 46.60 -28.19 -64.32
N SER A 7 46.08 -26.96 -64.45
CA SER A 7 45.36 -26.25 -65.54
C SER A 7 43.89 -26.66 -65.82
N LEU A 8 43.00 -25.63 -65.80
CA LEU A 8 41.74 -25.43 -66.55
C LEU A 8 40.43 -26.15 -66.10
N GLN A 9 39.43 -25.42 -65.57
CA GLN A 9 38.39 -24.69 -66.35
C GLN A 9 37.39 -23.91 -65.46
N PHE A 10 36.93 -22.78 -66.04
CA PHE A 10 35.96 -21.77 -65.62
C PHE A 10 34.56 -22.27 -65.22
N SER A 11 33.88 -21.62 -64.26
CA SER A 11 32.68 -20.81 -64.54
C SER A 11 32.05 -20.12 -63.31
N PHE A 12 31.77 -18.82 -63.47
CA PHE A 12 30.62 -18.05 -62.97
C PHE A 12 29.95 -18.47 -61.65
N PHE A 13 30.04 -17.60 -60.62
CA PHE A 13 28.87 -16.84 -60.14
C PHE A 13 29.30 -15.74 -59.16
N ILE A 14 29.22 -14.50 -59.64
CA ILE A 14 29.12 -13.30 -58.80
C ILE A 14 27.75 -13.37 -58.13
N PHE A 15 27.70 -13.73 -56.85
CA PHE A 15 26.51 -13.46 -56.04
C PHE A 15 26.78 -12.20 -55.22
N THR A 16 26.34 -11.09 -55.79
CA THR A 16 25.99 -9.86 -55.08
C THR A 16 25.08 -10.20 -53.90
N ILE A 17 25.66 -10.34 -52.71
CA ILE A 17 24.93 -10.09 -51.47
C ILE A 17 25.18 -8.63 -51.14
N LEU A 18 24.45 -7.75 -51.84
CA LEU A 18 23.89 -6.57 -51.20
C LEU A 18 23.06 -7.09 -50.03
N PHE A 19 23.69 -7.32 -48.88
CA PHE A 19 22.95 -7.39 -47.64
C PHE A 19 22.54 -5.96 -47.39
N SER A 20 21.36 -5.64 -47.89
CA SER A 20 20.60 -4.47 -47.50
C SER A 20 20.65 -4.39 -45.97
N LEU A 21 21.52 -3.50 -45.48
CA LEU A 21 21.35 -2.80 -44.23
C LEU A 21 20.05 -1.99 -44.36
N VAL A 22 18.93 -2.69 -44.41
CA VAL A 22 17.71 -2.23 -43.78
C VAL A 22 18.08 -2.26 -42.30
N PHE A 23 18.74 -1.18 -41.85
CA PHE A 23 18.38 -0.64 -40.56
C PHE A 23 16.86 -0.55 -40.62
N SER A 24 16.16 -1.59 -40.14
CA SER A 24 14.80 -1.43 -39.69
C SER A 24 14.98 -0.45 -38.55
N SER A 25 14.85 0.84 -38.86
CA SER A 25 14.50 1.83 -37.88
C SER A 25 13.31 1.21 -37.18
N MET A 26 13.54 0.70 -35.98
CA MET A 26 12.51 0.68 -34.97
C MET A 26 12.23 2.17 -34.76
N SER A 27 11.52 2.78 -35.71
CA SER A 27 10.82 4.03 -35.46
C SER A 27 9.98 3.66 -34.25
N LEU A 28 10.24 4.29 -33.11
CA LEU A 28 9.31 4.18 -32.00
C LEU A 28 7.94 4.45 -32.59
N ALA A 29 7.11 3.41 -32.70
CA ALA A 29 5.80 3.53 -33.30
C ALA A 29 5.03 4.51 -32.42
N TYR A 30 4.90 5.74 -32.90
CA TYR A 30 4.17 6.76 -32.20
C TYR A 30 2.69 6.52 -32.44
N LEU A 31 1.89 6.67 -31.40
CA LEU A 31 0.45 6.69 -31.53
C LEU A 31 -0.02 8.08 -31.95
N ALA A 32 0.60 9.11 -31.38
CA ALA A 32 0.37 10.50 -31.72
C ALA A 32 1.64 11.34 -31.57
N LYS A 33 1.73 12.45 -32.31
CA LYS A 33 2.70 13.52 -32.13
C LYS A 33 1.94 14.80 -31.79
N VAL A 34 2.38 15.52 -30.76
CA VAL A 34 1.82 16.81 -30.32
C VAL A 34 2.94 17.83 -30.38
N ASN A 35 2.91 18.67 -31.41
CA ASN A 35 4.00 19.53 -31.84
C ASN A 35 5.27 18.69 -32.06
N ASP A 36 6.28 18.83 -31.20
CA ASP A 36 7.54 18.10 -31.30
C ASP A 36 7.67 16.89 -30.37
N GLU A 37 6.67 16.65 -29.51
CA GLU A 37 6.68 15.53 -28.58
C GLU A 37 5.86 14.34 -29.08
N VAL A 38 6.32 13.14 -28.74
CA VAL A 38 5.76 11.87 -29.20
C VAL A 38 5.05 11.14 -28.07
N ILE A 39 3.81 10.72 -28.33
CA ILE A 39 3.06 9.77 -27.52
C ILE A 39 3.30 8.38 -28.09
N THR A 40 4.00 7.52 -27.35
CA THR A 40 4.28 6.14 -27.79
C THR A 40 3.12 5.20 -27.48
N VAL A 41 3.06 4.06 -28.19
CA VAL A 41 2.13 2.97 -27.88
C VAL A 41 2.30 2.45 -26.44
N GLU A 42 3.54 2.37 -25.95
CA GLU A 42 3.81 1.90 -24.59
C GLU A 42 3.25 2.87 -23.55
N ASP A 43 3.42 4.18 -23.76
CA ASP A 43 2.85 5.21 -22.88
C ASP A 43 1.34 5.15 -22.84
N PHE A 44 0.72 4.97 -24.00
CA PHE A 44 -0.71 4.81 -24.11
C PHE A 44 -1.19 3.57 -23.34
N LYS A 45 -0.56 2.41 -23.53
CA LYS A 45 -0.92 1.17 -22.79
C LYS A 45 -0.75 1.35 -21.28
N LYS A 46 0.31 2.01 -20.82
CA LYS A 46 0.53 2.33 -19.39
C LYS A 46 -0.59 3.25 -18.85
N ALA A 47 -0.93 4.32 -19.58
CA ALA A 47 -2.01 5.24 -19.21
C ALA A 47 -3.37 4.51 -19.16
N LEU A 48 -3.67 3.72 -20.17
CA LEU A 48 -4.89 2.93 -20.27
C LEU A 48 -5.02 1.96 -19.10
N SER A 49 -3.97 1.18 -18.79
CA SER A 49 -3.97 0.25 -17.64
C SER A 49 -4.17 0.94 -16.28
N SER A 50 -3.81 2.22 -16.18
CA SER A 50 -3.93 3.01 -14.96
C SER A 50 -5.33 3.62 -14.80
N ALA A 51 -5.94 4.09 -15.90
CA ALA A 51 -7.33 4.53 -15.93
C ALA A 51 -8.31 3.41 -15.51
N HIS A 52 -8.01 2.15 -15.86
CA HIS A 52 -8.85 0.98 -15.50
C HIS A 52 -8.68 0.50 -14.06
N ARG A 53 -7.67 0.95 -13.30
CA ARG A 53 -7.49 0.58 -11.88
C ARG A 53 -8.43 1.33 -10.94
N TYR A 54 -9.01 2.46 -11.37
CA TYR A 54 -9.88 3.32 -10.55
C TYR A 54 -11.37 3.20 -10.88
N ALA A 55 -11.74 2.50 -11.95
CA ALA A 55 -13.11 2.08 -12.22
C ALA A 55 -13.19 0.55 -12.05
N PRO A 56 -13.84 0.03 -10.98
CA PRO A 56 -14.03 -1.41 -10.85
C PRO A 56 -14.74 -1.93 -12.11
N LEU A 57 -14.21 -3.00 -12.69
CA LEU A 57 -14.89 -3.78 -13.72
C LEU A 57 -16.30 -4.10 -13.22
N ARG A 58 -17.32 -3.44 -13.77
CA ARG A 58 -18.63 -4.05 -13.87
C ARG A 58 -18.44 -5.28 -14.76
N LYS A 59 -18.37 -6.45 -14.11
CA LYS A 59 -18.24 -7.76 -14.74
C LYS A 59 -19.60 -8.19 -15.29
N ASP A 60 -20.17 -7.44 -16.21
CA ASP A 60 -21.34 -7.84 -16.96
C ASP A 60 -21.01 -7.79 -18.46
N LYS A 61 -20.84 -9.00 -19.02
CA LYS A 61 -20.72 -9.37 -20.43
C LYS A 61 -19.44 -8.90 -21.15
N ALA A 62 -18.44 -9.79 -21.14
CA ALA A 62 -17.20 -9.77 -21.94
C ALA A 62 -16.35 -8.49 -21.85
N GLY A 63 -15.22 -8.55 -21.13
CA GLY A 63 -14.26 -7.46 -20.93
C GLY A 63 -13.59 -6.92 -22.21
N LYS A 64 -14.35 -6.27 -23.07
CA LYS A 64 -13.86 -5.49 -24.22
C LYS A 64 -13.78 -4.02 -23.81
N LEU A 65 -12.63 -3.38 -24.06
CA LEU A 65 -12.57 -1.92 -24.05
C LEU A 65 -13.52 -1.37 -25.13
N SER A 66 -14.05 -0.17 -24.93
CA SER A 66 -14.80 0.54 -25.98
C SER A 66 -13.87 1.47 -26.77
N LYS A 67 -14.16 1.69 -28.06
CA LYS A 67 -13.49 2.73 -28.88
C LYS A 67 -13.51 4.09 -28.18
N LYS A 68 -14.58 4.38 -27.43
CA LYS A 68 -14.73 5.58 -26.61
C LYS A 68 -13.63 5.71 -25.55
N ILE A 69 -13.34 4.68 -24.76
CA ILE A 69 -12.31 4.72 -23.70
C ILE A 69 -10.91 4.90 -24.30
N ILE A 70 -10.62 4.23 -25.42
CA ILE A 70 -9.34 4.40 -26.12
C ILE A 70 -9.17 5.84 -26.60
N LYS A 71 -10.20 6.38 -27.26
CA LYS A 71 -10.20 7.76 -27.74
C LYS A 71 -10.06 8.76 -26.60
N GLU A 72 -10.86 8.64 -25.53
CA GLU A 72 -10.79 9.53 -24.36
C GLU A 72 -9.42 9.47 -23.69
N THR A 73 -8.80 8.29 -23.58
CA THR A 73 -7.45 8.15 -23.04
C THR A 73 -6.44 8.90 -23.90
N LEU A 74 -6.51 8.76 -25.23
CA LEU A 74 -5.59 9.41 -26.15
C LEU A 74 -5.80 10.93 -26.15
N ASP A 75 -7.05 11.37 -26.17
CA ASP A 75 -7.41 12.79 -26.08
C ASP A 75 -6.89 13.42 -24.77
N ASN A 76 -7.08 12.76 -23.63
CA ASN A 76 -6.54 13.23 -22.35
C ASN A 76 -5.01 13.33 -22.37
N MET A 77 -4.31 12.35 -22.99
CA MET A 77 -2.86 12.43 -23.16
C MET A 77 -2.47 13.64 -24.01
N ILE A 78 -3.10 13.83 -25.17
CA ILE A 78 -2.85 14.99 -26.04
C ILE A 78 -3.06 16.30 -25.29
N GLU A 79 -4.16 16.42 -24.54
CA GLU A 79 -4.47 17.60 -23.72
C GLU A 79 -3.41 17.89 -22.66
N HIS A 80 -2.87 16.84 -22.03
CA HIS A 80 -1.75 16.99 -21.09
C HIS A 80 -0.51 17.58 -21.76
N TYR A 81 -0.14 17.10 -22.96
CA TYR A 81 1.00 17.66 -23.71
C TYR A 81 0.74 19.12 -24.09
N LEU A 82 -0.45 19.44 -24.61
CA LEU A 82 -0.80 20.81 -25.01
C LEU A 82 -0.72 21.80 -23.84
N LEU A 83 -1.29 21.44 -22.69
CA LEU A 83 -1.25 22.29 -21.49
C LEU A 83 0.16 22.45 -20.94
N ALA A 84 0.95 21.37 -20.91
CA ALA A 84 2.33 21.44 -20.43
C ALA A 84 3.21 22.30 -21.35
N GLN A 85 3.06 22.17 -22.67
CA GLN A 85 3.79 22.97 -23.65
C GLN A 85 3.40 24.46 -23.55
N GLU A 86 2.11 24.76 -23.36
CA GLU A 86 1.67 26.14 -23.15
C GLU A 86 2.18 26.72 -21.83
N ALA A 87 2.14 25.94 -20.75
CA ALA A 87 2.73 26.33 -19.47
C ALA A 87 4.23 26.64 -19.59
N GLN A 88 4.96 25.82 -20.35
CA GLN A 88 6.38 26.01 -20.63
C GLN A 88 6.62 27.28 -21.45
N ARG A 89 5.80 27.54 -22.47
CA ARG A 89 5.86 28.78 -23.28
C ARG A 89 5.66 30.02 -22.42
N LEU A 90 4.82 29.91 -21.39
CA LEU A 90 4.57 30.96 -20.40
C LEU A 90 5.64 31.05 -19.29
N ASN A 91 6.71 30.26 -19.36
CA ASN A 91 7.80 30.19 -18.37
C ASN A 91 7.34 29.77 -16.97
N LEU A 92 6.28 28.97 -16.85
CA LEU A 92 5.78 28.51 -15.55
C LEU A 92 6.70 27.47 -14.88
N ASP A 93 7.68 26.94 -15.61
CA ASP A 93 8.78 26.14 -15.07
C ASP A 93 9.77 26.93 -14.20
N LYS A 94 9.66 28.26 -14.16
CA LYS A 94 10.48 29.13 -13.31
C LYS A 94 9.81 29.48 -11.98
N GLU A 95 8.55 29.08 -11.80
CA GLU A 95 7.81 29.34 -10.56
C GLU A 95 8.51 28.67 -9.37
N PRO A 96 8.65 29.36 -8.21
CA PRO A 96 9.31 28.79 -7.04
C PRO A 96 8.75 27.45 -6.59
N ASP A 97 7.42 27.30 -6.62
CA ASP A 97 6.75 26.05 -6.27
C ASP A 97 7.07 24.92 -7.25
N TYR A 98 7.11 25.22 -8.55
CA TYR A 98 7.49 24.24 -9.58
C TYR A 98 8.91 23.72 -9.32
N LEU A 99 9.87 24.65 -9.18
CA LEU A 99 11.28 24.31 -8.98
C LEU A 99 11.48 23.50 -7.71
N LYS A 100 10.83 23.91 -6.62
CA LYS A 100 10.89 23.19 -5.34
C LYS A 100 10.30 21.79 -5.46
N ASN A 101 9.08 21.66 -6.00
CA ASN A 101 8.41 20.36 -6.12
C ASN A 101 9.15 19.42 -7.06
N LEU A 102 9.75 19.94 -8.13
CA LEU A 102 10.58 19.18 -9.05
C LEU A 102 11.84 18.65 -8.38
N GLU A 103 12.53 19.50 -7.63
CA GLU A 103 13.76 19.12 -6.92
C GLU A 103 13.47 18.08 -5.81
N ASP A 104 12.39 18.26 -5.05
CA ASP A 104 11.95 17.30 -4.03
C ASP A 104 11.62 15.92 -4.66
N TYR A 105 10.91 15.92 -5.79
CA TYR A 105 10.62 14.68 -6.52
C TYR A 105 11.85 14.03 -7.12
N LYS A 106 12.79 14.82 -7.65
CA LYS A 106 14.06 14.33 -8.19
C LYS A 106 14.86 13.61 -7.11
N LYS A 107 14.97 14.17 -5.91
CA LYS A 107 15.62 13.53 -4.75
C LYS A 107 14.97 12.21 -4.37
N ASP A 108 13.64 12.18 -4.25
CA ASP A 108 12.88 10.97 -3.94
C ASP A 108 13.08 9.88 -5.01
N LEU A 109 12.94 10.26 -6.29
CA LEU A 109 13.06 9.33 -7.40
C LEU A 109 14.48 8.75 -7.51
N ALA A 110 15.51 9.56 -7.31
CA ALA A 110 16.90 9.09 -7.25
C ALA A 110 17.10 8.11 -6.09
N THR A 111 16.59 8.43 -4.89
CA THR A 111 16.69 7.58 -3.70
C THR A 111 15.97 6.24 -3.90
N ARG A 112 14.78 6.24 -4.51
CA ARG A 112 14.06 5.01 -4.87
C ARG A 112 14.85 4.17 -5.88
N ALA A 113 15.44 4.80 -6.89
CA ALA A 113 16.28 4.14 -7.87
C ALA A 113 17.52 3.50 -7.23
N PHE A 114 18.17 4.22 -6.31
CA PHE A 114 19.29 3.71 -5.52
C PHE A 114 18.92 2.44 -4.76
N TRP A 115 17.85 2.47 -3.97
CA TRP A 115 17.43 1.28 -3.24
C TRP A 115 16.96 0.15 -4.16
N GLN A 116 16.33 0.46 -5.28
CA GLN A 116 15.97 -0.56 -6.26
C GLN A 116 17.21 -1.26 -6.83
N GLU A 117 18.25 -0.50 -7.18
CA GLU A 117 19.52 -1.04 -7.65
C GLU A 117 20.17 -1.93 -6.58
N GLU A 118 20.30 -1.43 -5.35
CA GLU A 118 20.93 -2.17 -4.25
C GLU A 118 20.14 -3.42 -3.84
N PHE A 119 18.81 -3.32 -3.75
CA PHE A 119 17.97 -4.47 -3.39
C PHE A 119 17.85 -5.50 -4.49
N LYS A 120 18.09 -5.14 -5.77
CA LYS A 120 18.14 -6.11 -6.86
C LYS A 120 19.37 -7.04 -6.75
N LYS A 121 20.41 -6.61 -6.04
CA LYS A 121 21.62 -7.43 -5.76
C LYS A 121 21.34 -8.50 -4.68
N ILE A 122 20.26 -8.38 -3.92
CA ILE A 122 19.88 -9.34 -2.88
C ILE A 122 19.35 -10.63 -3.52
N LYS A 123 20.09 -11.73 -3.32
CA LYS A 123 19.67 -13.08 -3.69
C LYS A 123 19.37 -13.88 -2.42
N ILE A 124 18.24 -14.60 -2.42
CA ILE A 124 17.85 -15.55 -1.36
C ILE A 124 17.74 -16.92 -2.02
N SER A 125 18.60 -17.87 -1.66
CA SER A 125 18.59 -19.21 -2.23
C SER A 125 17.48 -20.07 -1.62
N ASP A 126 17.07 -21.11 -2.36
CA ASP A 126 16.11 -22.08 -1.84
C ASP A 126 16.67 -22.88 -0.66
N GLU A 127 17.99 -23.13 -0.66
CA GLU A 127 18.66 -23.77 0.47
C GLU A 127 18.62 -22.88 1.71
N GLU A 128 18.83 -21.57 1.59
CA GLU A 128 18.71 -20.63 2.71
C GLU A 128 17.28 -20.62 3.28
N ILE A 129 16.27 -20.65 2.41
CA ILE A 129 14.86 -20.71 2.81
C ILE A 129 14.55 -22.01 3.55
N LYS A 130 15.08 -23.14 3.05
CA LYS A 130 14.94 -24.46 3.66
C LYS A 130 15.64 -24.53 5.00
N SER A 131 16.89 -24.09 5.11
CA SER A 131 17.62 -24.02 6.38
C SER A 131 16.90 -23.13 7.40
N TYR A 132 16.41 -21.97 6.98
CA TYR A 132 15.62 -21.10 7.85
C TYR A 132 14.33 -21.78 8.35
N TYR A 133 13.61 -22.48 7.45
CA TYR A 133 12.42 -23.23 7.82
C TYR A 133 12.73 -24.34 8.84
N GLN A 134 13.80 -25.10 8.58
CA GLN A 134 14.26 -26.17 9.43
C GLN A 134 14.69 -25.64 10.80
N GLU A 135 15.55 -24.62 10.85
CA GLU A 135 16.03 -24.05 12.10
C GLU A 135 14.89 -23.53 12.98
N LYS A 136 13.89 -22.87 12.40
CA LYS A 136 12.76 -22.31 13.15
C LYS A 136 11.74 -23.34 13.61
N ASN A 137 11.66 -24.50 12.96
CA ASN A 137 10.59 -25.46 13.21
C ASN A 137 11.08 -26.82 13.72
N THR A 138 12.38 -27.08 13.71
CA THR A 138 12.98 -28.24 14.39
C THR A 138 12.71 -28.13 15.89
N LYS A 139 12.40 -29.27 16.50
CA LYS A 139 12.13 -29.40 17.92
C LYS A 139 13.10 -30.43 18.51
N TRP A 140 13.65 -30.13 19.67
CA TRP A 140 14.57 -31.00 20.40
C TRP A 140 13.92 -31.38 21.72
N HIS A 141 13.81 -32.67 21.98
CA HIS A 141 13.24 -33.19 23.22
C HIS A 141 14.36 -33.34 24.24
N PHE A 142 14.26 -32.63 25.37
CA PHE A 142 15.28 -32.67 26.42
C PHE A 142 14.74 -33.18 27.75
N SER A 143 15.60 -33.87 28.48
CA SER A 143 15.44 -34.13 29.92
C SER A 143 16.47 -33.31 30.70
N GLN A 144 16.16 -32.96 31.95
CA GLN A 144 17.01 -32.12 32.78
C GLN A 144 17.05 -32.55 34.25
N ILE A 145 18.26 -32.51 34.81
CA ILE A 145 18.50 -32.43 36.25
C ILE A 145 18.90 -30.99 36.55
N PHE A 146 18.17 -30.34 37.47
CA PHE A 146 18.49 -29.00 37.92
C PHE A 146 18.62 -29.01 39.43
N THR A 147 19.60 -28.30 39.97
CA THR A 147 19.74 -28.10 41.43
C THR A 147 20.44 -26.78 41.70
N LYS A 148 20.14 -26.16 42.84
CA LYS A 148 20.89 -25.00 43.33
C LYS A 148 22.24 -25.38 43.94
N SER A 149 22.47 -26.67 44.24
CA SER A 149 23.68 -27.16 44.89
C SER A 149 24.67 -27.76 43.88
N GLU A 150 25.86 -27.19 43.80
CA GLU A 150 26.94 -27.72 42.96
C GLU A 150 27.31 -29.15 43.35
N LYS A 151 27.32 -29.46 44.65
CA LYS A 151 27.61 -30.81 45.16
C LYS A 151 26.58 -31.83 44.66
N LYS A 152 25.29 -31.49 44.68
CA LYS A 152 24.23 -32.36 44.15
C LYS A 152 24.35 -32.54 42.64
N ALA A 153 24.77 -31.50 41.92
CA ALA A 153 25.00 -31.60 40.47
C ALA A 153 26.19 -32.53 40.17
N GLN A 154 27.28 -32.43 40.95
CA GLN A 154 28.44 -33.33 40.85
C GLN A 154 28.06 -34.78 41.16
N GLU A 155 27.24 -35.00 42.19
CA GLU A 155 26.71 -36.31 42.53
C GLU A 155 25.85 -36.88 41.39
N ALA A 156 24.91 -36.10 40.85
CA ALA A 156 24.08 -36.51 39.74
C ALA A 156 24.94 -36.87 38.51
N LEU A 157 25.92 -36.04 38.15
CA LEU A 157 26.82 -36.32 37.03
C LEU A 157 27.63 -37.61 37.24
N LYS A 158 28.12 -37.85 38.46
CA LYS A 158 28.85 -39.08 38.80
C LYS A 158 27.97 -40.32 38.60
N ARG A 159 26.71 -40.27 39.08
CA ARG A 159 25.74 -41.36 38.93
C ARG A 159 25.38 -41.64 37.48
N LEU A 160 25.16 -40.58 36.69
CA LEU A 160 24.90 -40.70 35.25
C LEU A 160 26.10 -41.33 34.50
N ARG A 161 27.33 -40.91 34.82
CA ARG A 161 28.55 -41.50 34.23
C ARG A 161 28.79 -42.95 34.66
N ALA A 162 28.27 -43.37 35.81
CA ALA A 162 28.27 -44.76 36.25
C ALA A 162 27.20 -45.62 35.54
N GLY A 163 26.40 -45.04 34.64
CA GLY A 163 25.40 -45.74 33.85
C GLY A 163 24.01 -45.79 34.48
N GLU A 164 23.75 -45.05 35.57
CA GLU A 164 22.40 -45.00 36.14
C GLU A 164 21.41 -44.30 35.19
N PRO A 165 20.15 -44.80 35.07
CA PRO A 165 19.17 -44.19 34.18
C PRO A 165 18.87 -42.73 34.53
N PHE A 166 18.96 -41.84 33.55
CA PHE A 166 18.71 -40.40 33.73
C PHE A 166 17.40 -40.06 34.44
N PRO A 167 16.24 -40.68 34.10
CA PRO A 167 14.98 -40.42 34.80
C PRO A 167 15.00 -40.80 36.28
N LYS A 168 15.80 -41.79 36.68
CA LYS A 168 15.95 -42.18 38.09
C LYS A 168 16.74 -41.12 38.85
N VAL A 169 17.92 -40.74 38.35
CA VAL A 169 18.77 -39.72 38.96
C VAL A 169 18.02 -38.37 39.03
N ALA A 170 17.25 -38.03 37.99
CA ALA A 170 16.43 -36.83 37.98
C ALA A 170 15.33 -36.83 39.05
N ARG A 171 14.63 -37.94 39.28
CA ARG A 171 13.59 -38.02 40.34
C ARG A 171 14.16 -37.83 41.74
N GLU A 172 15.39 -38.27 41.96
CA GLU A 172 16.02 -38.27 43.28
C GLU A 172 16.79 -36.97 43.57
N LEU A 173 17.48 -36.40 42.57
CA LEU A 173 18.42 -35.29 42.76
C LEU A 173 18.01 -33.97 42.09
N SER A 174 17.02 -33.98 41.20
CA SER A 174 16.54 -32.75 40.55
C SER A 174 15.57 -31.99 41.46
N GLU A 175 15.79 -30.68 41.56
CA GLU A 175 14.93 -29.70 42.23
C GLU A 175 14.02 -28.97 41.21
N SER A 176 13.99 -29.41 39.95
CA SER A 176 13.06 -28.86 38.94
C SER A 176 11.62 -29.35 39.15
N PRO A 177 10.60 -28.61 38.69
CA PRO A 177 9.22 -29.08 38.64
C PRO A 177 9.00 -30.35 37.78
N TYR A 178 10.00 -30.74 36.98
CA TYR A 178 9.97 -31.89 36.10
C TYR A 178 10.60 -33.13 36.73
N ALA A 179 11.15 -33.03 37.94
CA ALA A 179 11.85 -34.13 38.63
C ALA A 179 11.03 -35.42 38.70
N SER A 180 9.76 -35.34 39.13
CA SER A 180 8.87 -36.50 39.23
C SER A 180 8.63 -37.22 37.90
N ARG A 181 8.71 -36.48 36.78
CA ARG A 181 8.62 -36.99 35.41
C ARG A 181 9.99 -37.38 34.83
N GLY A 182 10.97 -37.65 35.68
CA GLY A 182 12.32 -38.01 35.24
C GLY A 182 13.09 -36.85 34.61
N GLY A 183 12.68 -35.60 34.88
CA GLY A 183 13.32 -34.40 34.34
C GLY A 183 12.84 -34.01 32.94
N ASP A 184 11.83 -34.67 32.39
CA ASP A 184 11.36 -34.44 31.02
C ASP A 184 10.82 -33.01 30.80
N LEU A 185 11.50 -32.23 29.96
CA LEU A 185 11.10 -30.88 29.56
C LEU A 185 10.21 -30.86 28.30
N GLY A 186 10.08 -31.99 27.61
CA GLY A 186 9.42 -32.08 26.32
C GLY A 186 10.21 -31.38 25.20
N PHE A 187 9.48 -31.02 24.14
CA PHE A 187 10.07 -30.41 22.95
C PHE A 187 10.32 -28.90 23.09
N ILE A 188 11.59 -28.53 22.94
CA ILE A 188 12.09 -27.17 22.97
C ILE A 188 12.59 -26.77 21.57
N ARG A 189 12.42 -25.49 21.22
CA ARG A 189 13.00 -24.84 20.03
C ARG A 189 14.11 -23.87 20.45
N LYS A 190 15.02 -23.57 19.55
CA LYS A 190 16.04 -22.52 19.75
C LYS A 190 15.39 -21.18 20.13
N GLY A 191 15.99 -20.46 21.07
CA GLY A 191 15.54 -19.19 21.61
C GLY A 191 14.49 -19.28 22.73
N GLN A 192 14.20 -20.48 23.25
CA GLN A 192 13.27 -20.67 24.36
C GLN A 192 13.97 -20.81 25.72
N MET A 193 15.27 -21.10 25.73
CA MET A 193 16.06 -21.26 26.96
C MET A 193 17.18 -20.20 27.02
N VAL A 194 17.81 -20.04 28.19
CA VAL A 194 18.92 -19.11 28.38
C VAL A 194 20.16 -19.53 27.58
N LYS A 195 21.00 -18.58 27.16
CA LYS A 195 22.08 -18.79 26.19
C LYS A 195 23.10 -19.84 26.63
N GLU A 196 23.45 -19.88 27.91
CA GLU A 196 24.41 -20.83 28.50
C GLU A 196 23.89 -22.25 28.40
N TRP A 197 22.60 -22.45 28.65
CA TRP A 197 21.90 -23.72 28.53
C TRP A 197 21.81 -24.16 27.07
N GLU A 198 21.36 -23.27 26.17
CA GLU A 198 21.17 -23.59 24.75
C GLU A 198 22.48 -23.98 24.07
N ARG A 199 23.58 -23.29 24.39
CA ARG A 199 24.91 -23.54 23.81
C ARG A 199 25.33 -24.99 23.97
N VAL A 200 25.12 -25.56 25.16
CA VAL A 200 25.51 -26.94 25.47
C VAL A 200 24.43 -27.91 25.00
N ALA A 201 23.16 -27.66 25.32
CA ALA A 201 22.05 -28.55 24.99
C ALA A 201 21.96 -28.86 23.49
N PHE A 202 22.07 -27.85 22.62
CA PHE A 202 21.99 -28.05 21.17
C PHE A 202 23.28 -28.58 20.53
N SER A 203 24.35 -28.81 21.31
CA SER A 203 25.57 -29.48 20.85
C SER A 203 25.56 -30.99 21.06
N LEU A 204 24.64 -31.49 21.90
CA LEU A 204 24.50 -32.90 22.22
C LEU A 204 23.96 -33.71 21.04
N LYS A 205 24.32 -35.01 21.00
CA LYS A 205 23.67 -36.01 20.14
C LYS A 205 22.51 -36.68 20.88
N PRO A 206 21.48 -37.20 20.16
CA PRO A 206 20.41 -37.98 20.80
C PRO A 206 20.98 -39.11 21.67
N GLY A 207 20.48 -39.23 22.89
CA GLY A 207 20.95 -40.15 23.93
C GLY A 207 22.05 -39.58 24.85
N GLU A 208 22.75 -38.53 24.42
CA GLU A 208 23.87 -37.92 25.16
C GLU A 208 23.35 -36.95 26.26
N PHE A 209 24.05 -36.92 27.39
CA PHE A 209 23.86 -35.91 28.44
C PHE A 209 25.10 -35.04 28.60
N SER A 210 24.90 -33.79 28.99
CA SER A 210 25.97 -32.80 29.16
C SER A 210 26.75 -33.00 30.45
N ASP A 211 27.89 -32.30 30.55
CA ASP A 211 28.45 -31.95 31.86
C ASP A 211 27.57 -30.90 32.58
N ILE A 212 28.00 -30.45 33.75
CA ILE A 212 27.29 -29.45 34.55
C ILE A 212 27.35 -28.09 33.84
N ILE A 213 26.17 -27.57 33.49
CA ILE A 213 25.96 -26.24 32.95
C ILE A 213 25.61 -25.30 34.10
N LYS A 214 26.42 -24.27 34.32
CA LYS A 214 26.13 -23.22 35.30
C LYS A 214 25.33 -22.09 34.64
N THR A 215 24.19 -21.73 35.22
CA THR A 215 23.40 -20.54 34.85
C THR A 215 23.19 -19.64 36.07
N SER A 216 22.55 -18.48 35.88
CA SER A 216 22.14 -17.64 37.00
C SER A 216 21.11 -18.30 37.94
N GLN A 217 20.41 -19.34 37.48
CA GLN A 217 19.39 -20.03 38.26
C GLN A 217 19.95 -21.20 39.08
N GLY A 218 21.12 -21.73 38.71
CA GLY A 218 21.75 -22.87 39.37
C GLY A 218 22.52 -23.75 38.39
N PHE A 219 22.59 -25.04 38.71
CA PHE A 219 23.36 -26.03 37.97
C PHE A 219 22.43 -27.00 37.25
N HIS A 220 22.73 -27.26 35.98
CA HIS A 220 21.90 -28.07 35.09
C HIS A 220 22.73 -29.18 34.46
N ILE A 221 22.16 -30.37 34.36
CA ILE A 221 22.64 -31.42 33.47
C ILE A 221 21.49 -31.73 32.53
N VAL A 222 21.74 -31.71 31.22
CA VAL A 222 20.69 -31.89 30.22
C VAL A 222 21.00 -33.09 29.36
N LYS A 223 19.97 -33.83 28.98
CA LYS A 223 20.07 -34.96 28.06
C LYS A 223 19.21 -34.67 26.85
N LEU A 224 19.78 -34.84 25.65
CA LEU A 224 19.00 -34.79 24.43
C LEU A 224 18.38 -36.16 24.19
N GLU A 225 17.05 -36.26 24.23
CA GLU A 225 16.35 -37.52 23.98
C GLU A 225 16.22 -37.74 22.47
N GLU A 226 15.63 -36.79 21.74
CA GLU A 226 15.44 -36.89 20.30
C GLU A 226 15.35 -35.54 19.59
N ILE A 227 15.53 -35.56 18.27
CA ILE A 227 15.37 -34.40 17.38
C ILE A 227 14.24 -34.68 16.40
N LYS A 228 13.22 -33.81 16.42
CA LYS A 228 12.10 -33.85 15.49
C LYS A 228 12.21 -32.74 14.45
N LEU A 229 12.56 -33.12 13.23
CA LEU A 229 12.57 -32.22 12.08
C LEU A 229 11.14 -31.79 11.69
N PRO A 230 10.96 -30.60 11.11
CA PRO A 230 9.63 -30.15 10.70
C PRO A 230 9.11 -30.92 9.50
N ASP A 231 7.79 -31.06 9.42
CA ASP A 231 7.12 -31.64 8.27
C ASP A 231 7.29 -30.76 7.02
N MET A 232 7.91 -31.33 6.00
CA MET A 232 8.18 -30.64 4.73
C MET A 232 6.93 -30.46 3.85
N LYS A 233 5.80 -31.11 4.15
CA LYS A 233 4.52 -30.87 3.43
C LYS A 233 4.11 -29.40 3.46
N ASN A 234 4.38 -28.72 4.58
CA ASN A 234 4.04 -27.30 4.76
C ASN A 234 5.11 -26.33 4.24
N PHE A 235 6.29 -26.84 3.84
CA PHE A 235 7.40 -26.00 3.38
C PHE A 235 7.04 -25.24 2.11
N GLU A 236 6.50 -25.92 1.10
CA GLU A 236 6.18 -25.31 -0.21
C GLU A 236 5.19 -24.15 -0.08
N GLN A 237 4.16 -24.31 0.77
CA GLN A 237 3.19 -23.25 1.05
C GLN A 237 3.84 -22.05 1.76
N ARG A 238 4.86 -22.28 2.60
CA ARG A 238 5.54 -21.24 3.37
C ARG A 238 6.75 -20.63 2.66
N LYS A 239 7.29 -21.28 1.63
CA LYS A 239 8.51 -20.88 0.90
C LYS A 239 8.48 -19.42 0.45
N LYS A 240 7.36 -18.97 -0.13
CA LYS A 240 7.17 -17.56 -0.56
C LYS A 240 7.18 -16.57 0.61
N SER A 241 6.53 -16.92 1.71
CA SER A 241 6.49 -16.07 2.92
C SER A 241 7.86 -15.97 3.58
N ILE A 242 8.56 -17.09 3.71
CA ILE A 242 9.92 -17.14 4.27
C ILE A 242 10.88 -16.34 3.39
N ARG A 243 10.83 -16.49 2.06
CA ARG A 243 11.63 -15.69 1.14
C ARG A 243 11.40 -14.20 1.35
N LYS A 244 10.14 -13.77 1.51
CA LYS A 244 9.80 -12.36 1.79
C LYS A 244 10.37 -11.89 3.14
N GLU A 245 10.31 -12.73 4.17
CA GLU A 245 10.89 -12.43 5.48
C GLU A 245 12.41 -12.28 5.42
N LEU A 246 13.11 -13.25 4.83
CA LEU A 246 14.56 -13.22 4.64
C LEU A 246 14.99 -12.04 3.79
N THR A 247 14.26 -11.75 2.71
CA THR A 247 14.51 -10.55 1.87
C THR A 247 14.38 -9.28 2.72
N LYS A 248 13.33 -9.16 3.54
CA LYS A 248 13.15 -8.00 4.42
C LYS A 248 14.29 -7.86 5.43
N LYS A 249 14.77 -8.97 6.02
CA LYS A 249 15.93 -8.97 6.93
C LYS A 249 17.21 -8.54 6.21
N ARG A 250 17.47 -9.10 5.03
CA ARG A 250 18.67 -8.77 4.24
C ARG A 250 18.65 -7.33 3.73
N ARG A 251 17.50 -6.78 3.37
CA ARG A 251 17.34 -5.35 3.06
C ARG A 251 17.77 -4.45 4.22
N LYS A 252 17.31 -4.73 5.43
CA LYS A 252 17.73 -3.96 6.62
C LYS A 252 19.23 -3.98 6.87
N ILE A 253 19.88 -5.13 6.63
CA ILE A 253 21.33 -5.25 6.74
C ILE A 253 22.02 -4.38 5.69
N VAL A 254 21.58 -4.47 4.42
CA VAL A 254 22.11 -3.65 3.32
C VAL A 254 21.88 -2.16 3.56
N GLU A 255 20.70 -1.78 4.03
CA GLU A 255 20.38 -0.40 4.42
C GLU A 255 21.38 0.10 5.46
N LYS A 256 21.55 -0.66 6.55
CA LYS A 256 22.46 -0.31 7.63
C LYS A 256 23.92 -0.20 7.17
N GLN A 257 24.38 -1.13 6.33
CA GLN A 257 25.73 -1.11 5.76
C GLN A 257 25.96 0.16 4.92
N TRP A 258 24.99 0.55 4.09
CA TRP A 258 25.06 1.78 3.31
C TRP A 258 25.05 3.02 4.20
N GLU A 259 24.17 3.08 5.20
CA GLU A 259 24.13 4.17 6.18
C GLU A 259 25.48 4.33 6.88
N ASP A 260 26.04 3.25 7.43
CA ASP A 260 27.30 3.29 8.16
C ASP A 260 28.47 3.71 7.26
N SER A 261 28.53 3.17 6.04
CA SER A 261 29.57 3.52 5.07
C SER A 261 29.49 4.99 4.63
N LEU A 262 28.29 5.48 4.33
CA LEU A 262 28.11 6.85 3.86
C LEU A 262 28.29 7.87 4.98
N ARG A 263 27.85 7.57 6.20
CA ARG A 263 28.10 8.44 7.36
C ARG A 263 29.59 8.61 7.63
N THR A 264 30.37 7.54 7.55
CA THR A 264 31.84 7.58 7.76
C THR A 264 32.54 8.50 6.75
N LYS A 265 32.00 8.60 5.53
CA LYS A 265 32.54 9.45 4.46
C LYS A 265 32.00 10.88 4.49
N ALA A 266 30.93 11.15 5.24
CA ALA A 266 30.24 12.43 5.23
C ALA A 266 30.79 13.37 6.31
N ASN A 267 30.91 14.66 5.96
CA ASN A 267 31.14 15.72 6.94
C ASN A 267 29.81 16.09 7.60
N ILE A 268 29.60 15.59 8.82
CA ILE A 268 28.37 15.79 9.60
C ILE A 268 28.64 16.77 10.73
N LYS A 269 27.87 17.86 10.78
CA LYS A 269 27.90 18.84 11.88
C LYS A 269 26.52 18.92 12.51
N ILE A 270 26.42 18.81 13.84
CA ILE A 270 25.15 18.88 14.56
C ILE A 270 25.12 20.15 15.41
N ASN A 271 24.01 20.88 15.36
CA ASN A 271 23.76 22.01 16.25
C ASN A 271 23.36 21.48 17.63
N GLN A 272 24.37 21.12 18.44
CA GLN A 272 24.18 20.53 19.76
C GLN A 272 23.44 21.47 20.73
N LYS A 273 23.58 22.79 20.55
CA LYS A 273 22.86 23.79 21.37
C LYS A 273 21.36 23.69 21.08
N LEU A 274 20.97 23.82 19.80
CA LEU A 274 19.58 23.73 19.40
C LEU A 274 18.95 22.36 19.75
N LEU A 275 19.68 21.26 19.53
CA LEU A 275 19.22 19.93 19.87
C LEU A 275 18.92 19.76 21.38
N LYS A 276 19.70 20.42 22.26
CA LYS A 276 19.47 20.44 23.71
C LYS A 276 18.25 21.28 24.11
N GLU A 277 18.00 22.38 23.40
CA GLU A 277 16.86 23.28 23.65
C GLU A 277 15.52 22.66 23.28
N ILE A 278 15.48 21.70 22.34
CA ILE A 278 14.27 20.99 21.95
C ILE A 278 13.73 20.14 23.11
N LYS A 279 12.57 20.55 23.61
CA LYS A 279 11.72 19.92 24.65
C LYS A 279 10.32 19.64 24.08
N GLU A 280 9.42 19.06 24.87
CA GLU A 280 8.08 18.62 24.41
C GLU A 280 7.26 19.74 23.74
N ASP A 281 7.24 20.93 24.34
CA ASP A 281 6.48 22.10 23.82
C ASP A 281 7.32 23.03 22.95
N PHE A 282 8.47 22.56 22.45
CA PHE A 282 9.38 23.40 21.69
C PHE A 282 8.73 23.97 20.42
N LYS A 283 8.82 25.29 20.27
CA LYS A 283 8.37 26.06 19.11
C LYS A 283 9.58 26.79 18.52
N GLY A 284 10.26 26.15 17.58
CA GLY A 284 11.31 26.77 16.78
C GLY A 284 10.78 27.31 15.45
N LYS A 285 11.61 28.05 14.73
CA LYS A 285 11.32 28.49 13.36
C LYS A 285 11.70 27.41 12.37
N ASP A 286 10.89 27.23 11.34
CA ASP A 286 11.03 26.15 10.36
C ASP A 286 12.38 26.20 9.61
N GLU A 287 12.99 27.38 9.50
CA GLU A 287 14.25 27.65 8.79
C GLU A 287 15.50 27.42 9.65
N GLU A 288 15.37 27.15 10.95
CA GLU A 288 16.53 26.87 11.80
C GLU A 288 17.17 25.52 11.42
N VAL A 289 18.50 25.49 11.41
CA VAL A 289 19.27 24.32 10.99
C VAL A 289 19.73 23.52 12.21
N ILE A 290 19.31 22.26 12.27
CA ILE A 290 19.65 21.33 13.36
C ILE A 290 20.90 20.50 13.07
N ALA A 291 21.22 20.28 11.79
CA ALA A 291 22.45 19.63 11.36
C ALA A 291 22.83 20.00 9.92
N TRP A 292 24.08 19.73 9.55
CA TRP A 292 24.60 19.82 8.18
C TRP A 292 25.23 18.50 7.78
N VAL A 293 25.00 18.08 6.54
CA VAL A 293 25.59 16.88 5.93
C VAL A 293 26.26 17.29 4.63
N ASN A 294 27.59 17.23 4.58
CA ASN A 294 28.40 17.72 3.46
C ASN A 294 28.05 19.17 3.07
N GLY A 295 27.80 20.01 4.09
CA GLY A 295 27.39 21.41 3.91
C GLY A 295 25.90 21.63 3.65
N ALA A 296 25.13 20.59 3.28
CA ALA A 296 23.69 20.72 3.08
C ALA A 296 22.94 20.74 4.43
N PRO A 297 22.06 21.72 4.69
CA PRO A 297 21.33 21.83 5.95
C PRO A 297 20.22 20.78 6.09
N ILE A 298 19.94 20.41 7.33
CA ILE A 298 18.73 19.72 7.79
C ILE A 298 17.98 20.70 8.70
N TYR A 299 16.75 21.02 8.34
CA TYR A 299 15.96 22.08 8.98
C TYR A 299 15.02 21.55 10.06
N LEU A 300 14.60 22.41 10.98
CA LEU A 300 13.61 22.06 12.01
C LEU A 300 12.27 21.60 11.44
N LYS A 301 11.83 22.15 10.30
CA LYS A 301 10.60 21.70 9.62
C LYS A 301 10.63 20.22 9.20
N GLU A 302 11.81 19.64 9.02
CA GLU A 302 11.98 18.21 8.70
C GLU A 302 11.97 17.36 9.99
N PHE A 303 12.46 17.92 11.10
CA PHE A 303 12.60 17.24 12.39
C PHE A 303 11.32 17.26 13.25
N LEU A 304 10.74 18.45 13.45
CA LEU A 304 9.67 18.70 14.43
C LEU A 304 8.38 17.88 14.18
N PRO A 305 7.90 17.68 12.94
CA PRO A 305 6.71 16.87 12.70
C PRO A 305 6.86 15.43 13.20
N THR A 306 8.02 14.83 12.95
CA THR A 306 8.32 13.46 13.41
C THR A 306 8.50 13.42 14.92
N PHE A 307 9.16 14.42 15.49
CA PHE A 307 9.34 14.55 16.94
C PHE A 307 8.00 14.64 17.67
N LYS A 308 7.12 15.57 17.27
CA LYS A 308 5.78 15.73 17.86
C LYS A 308 4.95 14.44 17.75
N ARG A 309 4.98 13.77 16.60
CA ARG A 309 4.26 12.50 16.40
C ARG A 309 4.77 11.38 17.31
N LYS A 310 6.09 11.22 17.44
CA LYS A 310 6.68 10.22 18.34
C LYS A 310 6.34 10.54 19.80
N LEU A 311 6.47 11.81 20.21
CA LEU A 311 6.09 12.25 21.56
C LEU A 311 4.62 11.99 21.88
N TRP A 312 3.71 12.27 20.96
CA TRP A 312 2.30 11.95 21.15
C TRP A 312 2.07 10.45 21.44
N GLY A 313 2.72 9.57 20.68
CA GLY A 313 2.68 8.12 20.91
C GLY A 313 3.27 7.72 22.25
N TYR A 314 4.42 8.29 22.63
CA TYR A 314 5.05 8.03 23.92
C TYR A 314 4.20 8.54 25.10
N ASN A 315 3.60 9.72 25.00
CA ASN A 315 2.74 10.29 26.03
C ASN A 315 1.46 9.45 26.23
N ALA A 316 0.89 8.90 25.16
CA ALA A 316 -0.21 7.94 25.25
C ALA A 316 0.19 6.65 26.01
N MET A 317 1.42 6.15 25.80
CA MET A 317 1.94 4.96 26.49
C MET A 317 2.35 5.23 27.93
N LYS A 318 2.96 6.39 28.22
CA LYS A 318 3.32 6.85 29.56
C LYS A 318 2.11 6.85 30.49
N LYS A 319 0.97 7.37 30.01
CA LYS A 319 -0.30 7.37 30.75
C LYS A 319 -0.83 5.98 31.08
N ARG A 320 -0.54 4.99 30.22
CA ARG A 320 -1.04 3.62 30.35
C ARG A 320 -0.11 2.67 31.13
N TRP A 321 1.20 2.91 31.11
CA TRP A 321 2.21 1.95 31.57
C TRP A 321 3.32 2.54 32.46
N ASN A 322 3.25 3.82 32.84
CA ASN A 322 4.21 4.51 33.72
C ASN A 322 5.69 4.42 33.26
N ILE A 323 5.93 4.50 31.94
CA ILE A 323 7.26 4.38 31.34
C ILE A 323 8.02 5.71 31.42
N LYS A 324 9.32 5.65 31.74
CA LYS A 324 10.24 6.81 31.65
C LYS A 324 10.75 6.95 30.21
N ILE A 325 10.57 8.13 29.61
CA ILE A 325 11.00 8.44 28.24
C ILE A 325 12.32 9.21 28.30
N ASP A 326 13.34 8.76 27.56
CA ASP A 326 14.55 9.55 27.32
C ASP A 326 14.36 10.40 26.06
N LEU A 327 14.11 11.69 26.26
CA LEU A 327 13.94 12.65 25.16
C LEU A 327 15.20 12.77 24.30
N ASN A 328 16.40 12.56 24.85
CA ASN A 328 17.64 12.63 24.05
C ASN A 328 17.74 11.45 23.10
N GLU A 329 17.36 10.24 23.54
CA GLU A 329 17.28 9.07 22.67
C GLU A 329 16.31 9.31 21.50
N VAL A 330 15.11 9.81 21.80
CA VAL A 330 14.10 10.13 20.75
C VAL A 330 14.62 11.17 19.77
N LYS A 331 15.26 12.24 20.27
CA LYS A 331 15.83 13.29 19.41
C LYS A 331 16.95 12.75 18.52
N ASN A 332 17.87 11.98 19.10
CA ASN A 332 18.99 11.39 18.37
C ASN A 332 18.52 10.40 17.31
N GLU A 333 17.54 9.54 17.61
CA GLU A 333 16.98 8.59 16.64
C GLU A 333 16.40 9.31 15.41
N ILE A 334 15.66 10.40 15.63
CA ILE A 334 15.06 11.18 14.53
C ILE A 334 16.15 11.88 13.73
N LEU A 335 17.11 12.51 14.40
CA LEU A 335 18.19 13.24 13.74
C LEU A 335 19.09 12.29 12.94
N ASP A 336 19.43 11.12 13.50
CA ASP A 336 20.17 10.07 12.80
C ASP A 336 19.40 9.60 11.56
N GLY A 337 18.08 9.42 11.65
CA GLY A 337 17.24 9.08 10.50
C GLY A 337 17.29 10.12 9.39
N LEU A 338 17.23 11.41 9.73
CA LEU A 338 17.34 12.51 8.76
C LEU A 338 18.75 12.60 8.14
N ILE A 339 19.80 12.42 8.95
CA ILE A 339 21.19 12.37 8.47
C ILE A 339 21.37 11.20 7.50
N ASN A 340 20.87 10.01 7.84
CA ASN A 340 20.90 8.82 6.99
C ASN A 340 20.20 9.09 5.66
N GLN A 341 18.97 9.60 5.71
CA GLN A 341 18.24 9.98 4.51
C GLN A 341 19.05 10.97 3.65
N LYS A 342 19.71 11.96 4.28
CA LYS A 342 20.48 12.98 3.56
C LYS A 342 21.73 12.44 2.88
N VAL A 343 22.50 11.57 3.55
CA VAL A 343 23.69 10.97 2.93
C VAL A 343 23.31 10.02 1.79
N ILE A 344 22.21 9.28 1.92
CA ILE A 344 21.70 8.40 0.87
C ILE A 344 21.19 9.21 -0.32
N GLU A 345 20.44 10.29 -0.08
CA GLU A 345 19.99 11.21 -1.13
C GLU A 345 21.18 11.74 -1.94
N GLN A 346 22.24 12.21 -1.26
CA GLN A 346 23.43 12.73 -1.92
C GLN A 346 24.15 11.66 -2.75
N GLU A 347 24.27 10.44 -2.24
CA GLU A 347 24.84 9.31 -2.98
C GLU A 347 23.97 8.94 -4.20
N ALA A 348 22.64 8.90 -4.02
CA ALA A 348 21.70 8.59 -5.08
C ALA A 348 21.76 9.61 -6.23
N ILE A 349 21.89 10.90 -5.92
CA ILE A 349 22.06 11.96 -6.92
C ILE A 349 23.39 11.80 -7.66
N LYS A 350 24.49 11.49 -6.96
CA LYS A 350 25.82 11.29 -7.58
C LYS A 350 25.84 10.17 -8.61
N ARG A 351 24.98 9.16 -8.47
CA ARG A 351 24.92 8.03 -9.42
C ARG A 351 24.32 8.39 -10.77
N ASP A 352 23.67 9.55 -10.89
CA ASP A 352 23.14 10.11 -12.13
C ASP A 352 22.18 9.18 -12.88
N TYR A 353 21.17 8.69 -12.16
CA TYR A 353 20.15 7.81 -12.73
C TYR A 353 19.35 8.44 -13.87
N PHE A 354 19.20 9.77 -13.86
CA PHE A 354 18.42 10.48 -14.87
C PHE A 354 19.08 10.47 -16.25
N SER A 355 20.41 10.42 -16.31
CA SER A 355 21.13 10.26 -17.58
C SER A 355 21.30 8.80 -17.98
N LYS A 356 21.47 7.90 -17.00
CA LYS A 356 21.82 6.48 -17.25
C LYS A 356 20.62 5.55 -17.42
N ASN A 357 19.44 5.95 -16.96
CA ASN A 357 18.24 5.09 -16.97
C ASN A 357 17.06 5.81 -17.62
N GLN A 358 16.69 5.36 -18.82
CA GLN A 358 15.63 5.96 -19.62
C GLN A 358 14.26 5.93 -18.94
N GLU A 359 13.94 4.86 -18.19
CA GLU A 359 12.65 4.78 -17.48
C GLU A 359 12.58 5.78 -16.33
N ILE A 360 13.68 5.97 -15.59
CA ILE A 360 13.74 6.98 -14.52
C ILE A 360 13.66 8.40 -15.10
N LYS A 361 14.38 8.66 -16.20
CA LYS A 361 14.27 9.93 -16.94
C LYS A 361 12.83 10.22 -17.33
N LYS A 362 12.16 9.21 -17.89
CA LYS A 362 10.76 9.30 -18.32
C LYS A 362 9.79 9.57 -17.16
N GLN A 363 10.02 8.97 -15.99
CA GLN A 363 9.25 9.29 -14.78
C GLN A 363 9.42 10.76 -14.37
N LEU A 364 10.65 11.28 -14.41
CA LEU A 364 10.93 12.68 -14.12
C LEU A 364 10.24 13.62 -15.14
N ASP A 365 10.32 13.31 -16.43
CA ASP A 365 9.72 14.13 -17.49
C ASP A 365 8.18 14.12 -17.42
N ASN A 366 7.57 12.99 -17.09
CA ASN A 366 6.13 12.91 -16.82
C ASN A 366 5.72 13.81 -15.63
N TYR A 367 6.52 13.82 -14.56
CA TYR A 367 6.26 14.65 -13.40
C TYR A 367 6.44 16.15 -13.69
N LYS A 368 7.46 16.53 -14.48
CA LYS A 368 7.63 17.91 -14.97
C LYS A 368 6.40 18.40 -15.72
N ARG A 369 5.86 17.60 -16.64
CA ARG A 369 4.61 17.94 -17.37
C ARG A 369 3.42 18.10 -16.42
N MET A 370 3.28 17.20 -15.44
CA MET A 370 2.22 17.30 -14.45
C MET A 370 2.28 18.63 -13.67
N LEU A 371 3.46 18.98 -13.15
CA LEU A 371 3.66 20.24 -12.41
C LEU A 371 3.38 21.46 -13.30
N LEU A 372 3.82 21.45 -14.55
CA LEU A 372 3.52 22.53 -15.50
C LEU A 372 2.01 22.72 -15.70
N ILE A 373 1.26 21.62 -15.83
CA ILE A 373 -0.20 21.66 -15.95
C ILE A 373 -0.84 22.22 -14.67
N GLU A 374 -0.35 21.84 -13.49
CA GLU A 374 -0.82 22.37 -12.21
C GLU A 374 -0.58 23.88 -12.11
N GLU A 375 0.63 24.33 -12.46
CA GLU A 375 0.96 25.76 -12.50
C GLU A 375 0.09 26.54 -13.48
N PHE A 376 -0.13 26.00 -14.68
CA PHE A 376 -1.04 26.63 -15.65
C PHE A 376 -2.46 26.75 -15.12
N LYS A 377 -2.99 25.67 -14.54
CA LYS A 377 -4.33 25.68 -13.91
C LYS A 377 -4.42 26.71 -12.79
N ARG A 378 -3.38 26.82 -11.96
CA ARG A 378 -3.34 27.70 -10.79
C ARG A 378 -3.12 29.17 -11.14
N LYS A 379 -2.23 29.47 -12.09
CA LYS A 379 -1.80 30.84 -12.42
C LYS A 379 -2.60 31.45 -13.57
N ILE A 380 -3.08 30.62 -14.50
CA ILE A 380 -3.81 31.09 -15.68
C ILE A 380 -5.31 30.88 -15.50
N ILE A 381 -5.76 29.65 -15.23
CA ILE A 381 -7.20 29.34 -15.23
C ILE A 381 -7.91 29.85 -13.97
N ALA A 382 -7.44 29.46 -12.79
CA ALA A 382 -8.13 29.74 -11.52
C ALA A 382 -8.37 31.24 -11.24
N PRO A 383 -7.42 32.17 -11.49
CA PRO A 383 -7.61 33.59 -11.18
C PRO A 383 -8.66 34.29 -12.03
N GLN A 384 -9.02 33.72 -13.18
CA GLN A 384 -10.08 34.25 -14.06
C GLN A 384 -11.49 33.94 -13.54
N ILE A 385 -11.63 33.14 -12.48
CA ILE A 385 -12.92 32.71 -11.94
C ILE A 385 -13.25 33.54 -10.71
N ILE A 386 -14.02 34.60 -10.94
CA ILE A 386 -14.63 35.41 -9.88
C ILE A 386 -16.11 35.00 -9.81
N LEU A 387 -16.59 34.70 -8.61
CA LEU A 387 -17.98 34.31 -8.36
C LEU A 387 -18.69 35.43 -7.62
N SER A 388 -19.74 35.99 -8.24
CA SER A 388 -20.62 36.94 -7.57
C SER A 388 -21.68 36.22 -6.74
N GLU A 389 -22.20 36.90 -5.72
CA GLU A 389 -23.32 36.40 -4.90
C GLU A 389 -24.55 36.08 -5.76
N LYS A 390 -24.80 36.90 -6.79
CA LYS A 390 -25.90 36.68 -7.74
C LYS A 390 -25.74 35.36 -8.47
N GLU A 391 -24.56 35.07 -9.01
CA GLU A 391 -24.32 33.81 -9.74
C GLU A 391 -24.44 32.58 -8.85
N LEU A 392 -24.07 32.69 -7.57
CA LEU A 392 -24.25 31.60 -6.62
C LEU A 392 -25.74 31.33 -6.37
N LYS A 393 -26.55 32.37 -6.24
CA LYS A 393 -28.00 32.26 -6.07
C LYS A 393 -28.68 31.73 -7.32
N ASP A 394 -28.33 32.26 -8.49
CA ASP A 394 -28.85 31.79 -9.79
C ASP A 394 -28.52 30.29 -9.97
N TYR A 395 -27.28 29.89 -9.71
CA TYR A 395 -26.87 28.49 -9.78
C TYR A 395 -27.63 27.60 -8.79
N TYR A 396 -27.85 28.07 -7.55
CA TYR A 396 -28.65 27.34 -6.57
C TYR A 396 -30.09 27.14 -7.03
N GLU A 397 -30.73 28.18 -7.58
CA GLU A 397 -32.11 28.08 -8.09
C GLU A 397 -32.21 27.16 -9.32
N GLU A 398 -31.26 27.24 -10.25
CA GLU A 398 -31.20 26.33 -11.42
C GLU A 398 -30.96 24.88 -11.02
N HIS A 399 -30.25 24.64 -9.91
CA HIS A 399 -29.85 23.30 -9.45
C HIS A 399 -30.56 22.91 -8.14
N LYS A 400 -31.71 23.50 -7.83
CA LYS A 400 -32.42 23.36 -6.55
C LYS A 400 -32.67 21.91 -6.15
N GLN A 401 -32.90 21.04 -7.14
CA GLN A 401 -33.08 19.60 -6.97
C GLN A 401 -31.86 18.90 -6.35
N ALA A 402 -30.64 19.36 -6.63
CA ALA A 402 -29.41 18.84 -6.03
C ALA A 402 -29.18 19.29 -4.58
N TYR A 403 -30.02 20.19 -4.08
CA TYR A 403 -29.95 20.77 -2.73
C TYR A 403 -31.24 20.54 -1.94
N LEU A 404 -31.98 19.48 -2.25
CA LEU A 404 -33.07 19.03 -1.41
C LEU A 404 -32.53 18.29 -0.18
N SER A 405 -33.21 18.44 0.95
CA SER A 405 -33.04 17.53 2.07
C SER A 405 -33.44 16.11 1.64
N PRO A 406 -32.89 15.06 2.24
CA PRO A 406 -33.26 13.70 1.83
C PRO A 406 -34.74 13.43 2.14
N ASN A 407 -35.39 12.64 1.29
CA ASN A 407 -36.75 12.16 1.54
C ASN A 407 -36.85 11.49 2.91
N GLN A 408 -38.00 11.60 3.56
CA GLN A 408 -38.31 10.89 4.79
C GLN A 408 -39.41 9.87 4.50
N TYR A 409 -39.25 8.66 5.00
CA TYR A 409 -40.20 7.57 4.85
C TYR A 409 -40.67 7.10 6.22
N ASN A 410 -41.98 7.06 6.44
CA ASN A 410 -42.56 6.37 7.59
C ASN A 410 -42.86 4.93 7.20
N LEU A 411 -42.22 3.97 7.87
CA LEU A 411 -42.17 2.59 7.42
C LEU A 411 -42.64 1.60 8.48
N ARG A 412 -43.20 0.48 8.01
CA ARG A 412 -43.30 -0.77 8.77
C ARG A 412 -42.42 -1.84 8.13
N LEU A 413 -41.91 -2.76 8.93
CA LEU A 413 -41.03 -3.83 8.50
C LEU A 413 -41.43 -5.16 9.13
N ILE A 414 -41.61 -6.17 8.29
CA ILE A 414 -41.65 -7.57 8.66
C ILE A 414 -40.31 -8.19 8.30
N ARG A 415 -39.69 -8.90 9.24
CA ARG A 415 -38.46 -9.67 8.99
C ARG A 415 -38.68 -11.12 9.39
N VAL A 416 -38.13 -12.04 8.62
CA VAL A 416 -38.19 -13.49 8.87
C VAL A 416 -36.88 -14.17 8.49
N ASN A 417 -36.68 -15.41 8.97
CA ASN A 417 -35.44 -16.15 8.77
C ASN A 417 -35.41 -16.90 7.43
N SER A 418 -36.57 -17.22 6.85
CA SER A 418 -36.66 -18.01 5.62
C SER A 418 -37.40 -17.30 4.50
N LYS A 419 -36.98 -17.57 3.26
CA LYS A 419 -37.65 -17.05 2.06
C LYS A 419 -39.08 -17.54 1.97
N LYS A 420 -39.33 -18.78 2.39
CA LYS A 420 -40.65 -19.41 2.39
C LYS A 420 -41.64 -18.65 3.28
N GLU A 421 -41.25 -18.34 4.52
CA GLU A 421 -42.07 -17.52 5.42
C GLU A 421 -42.38 -16.14 4.83
N ALA A 422 -41.39 -15.49 4.20
CA ALA A 422 -41.59 -14.20 3.56
C ALA A 422 -42.58 -14.31 2.39
N GLN A 423 -42.53 -15.41 1.64
CA GLN A 423 -43.43 -15.67 0.52
C GLN A 423 -44.87 -15.89 0.99
N GLU A 424 -45.08 -16.69 2.04
CA GLU A 424 -46.40 -16.87 2.66
C GLU A 424 -46.99 -15.54 3.16
N ILE A 425 -46.18 -14.74 3.86
CA ILE A 425 -46.59 -13.40 4.32
C ILE A 425 -46.96 -12.50 3.15
N LEU A 426 -46.18 -12.52 2.06
CA LEU A 426 -46.44 -11.69 0.89
C LEU A 426 -47.75 -12.09 0.21
N GLU A 427 -48.06 -13.38 0.10
CA GLU A 427 -49.33 -13.84 -0.46
C GLU A 427 -50.52 -13.48 0.44
N GLU A 428 -50.38 -13.57 1.77
CA GLU A 428 -51.40 -13.10 2.71
C GLU A 428 -51.64 -11.58 2.60
N LEU A 429 -50.57 -10.79 2.44
CA LEU A 429 -50.67 -9.34 2.21
C LEU A 429 -51.37 -9.02 0.88
N LYS A 430 -51.05 -9.75 -0.20
CA LYS A 430 -51.74 -9.59 -1.50
C LYS A 430 -53.21 -9.98 -1.45
N ALA A 431 -53.58 -10.92 -0.58
CA ALA A 431 -54.96 -11.31 -0.34
C ALA A 431 -55.75 -10.31 0.56
N GLY A 432 -55.13 -9.18 0.94
CA GLY A 432 -55.75 -8.14 1.77
C GLY A 432 -55.51 -8.29 3.27
N GLY A 433 -54.54 -9.12 3.69
CA GLY A 433 -54.15 -9.27 5.08
C GLY A 433 -53.58 -7.98 5.70
N ASP A 434 -53.90 -7.72 6.98
CA ASP A 434 -53.40 -6.55 7.70
C ASP A 434 -51.89 -6.66 8.02
N PHE A 435 -51.11 -5.69 7.57
CA PHE A 435 -49.66 -5.70 7.73
C PHE A 435 -49.23 -5.68 9.20
N ALA A 436 -49.90 -4.88 10.03
CA ALA A 436 -49.55 -4.75 11.44
C ALA A 436 -49.81 -6.06 12.22
N PHE A 437 -50.90 -6.75 11.90
CA PHE A 437 -51.23 -8.06 12.46
C PHE A 437 -50.20 -9.12 12.05
N LEU A 438 -49.87 -9.22 10.76
CA LEU A 438 -48.86 -10.17 10.28
C LEU A 438 -47.49 -9.87 10.87
N ALA A 439 -47.13 -8.59 11.04
CA ALA A 439 -45.91 -8.20 11.72
C ALA A 439 -45.87 -8.64 13.19
N LYS A 440 -46.94 -8.43 13.96
CA LYS A 440 -47.03 -8.89 15.36
C LYS A 440 -46.92 -10.41 15.48
N LYS A 441 -47.51 -11.14 14.54
CA LYS A 441 -47.61 -12.60 14.58
C LYS A 441 -46.35 -13.31 14.07
N LYS A 442 -45.73 -12.79 13.02
CA LYS A 442 -44.72 -13.52 12.22
C LYS A 442 -43.36 -12.85 12.14
N SER A 443 -43.23 -11.55 12.46
CA SER A 443 -41.95 -10.84 12.33
C SER A 443 -41.01 -11.18 13.49
N ILE A 444 -39.73 -11.40 13.19
CA ILE A 444 -38.64 -11.54 14.17
C ILE A 444 -37.92 -10.20 14.45
N ALA A 445 -38.34 -9.10 13.81
CA ALA A 445 -37.76 -7.78 14.08
C ALA A 445 -38.23 -7.23 15.43
N ASP A 446 -37.41 -6.39 16.07
CA ASP A 446 -37.76 -5.73 17.34
C ASP A 446 -39.06 -4.91 17.25
N SER A 447 -39.40 -4.42 16.04
CA SER A 447 -40.63 -3.69 15.76
C SER A 447 -41.89 -4.57 15.71
N ALA A 448 -41.78 -5.90 15.77
CA ALA A 448 -42.90 -6.83 15.63
C ALA A 448 -44.06 -6.51 16.58
N LYS A 449 -43.78 -6.32 17.88
CA LYS A 449 -44.78 -5.99 18.90
C LYS A 449 -45.55 -4.69 18.62
N LYS A 450 -44.95 -3.77 17.85
CA LYS A 450 -45.55 -2.50 17.41
C LYS A 450 -46.18 -2.59 16.01
N GLY A 451 -46.52 -3.80 15.57
CA GLY A 451 -47.07 -4.00 14.22
C GLY A 451 -46.07 -3.68 13.12
N GLY A 452 -44.78 -3.92 13.38
CA GLY A 452 -43.70 -3.68 12.42
C GLY A 452 -43.25 -2.22 12.31
N ALA A 453 -43.89 -1.27 13.00
CA ALA A 453 -43.57 0.15 12.88
C ALA A 453 -42.11 0.46 13.27
N ILE A 454 -41.34 0.96 12.31
CA ILE A 454 -39.97 1.46 12.52
C ILE A 454 -39.92 3.00 12.47
N GLY A 455 -41.00 3.65 12.02
CA GLY A 455 -41.18 5.09 12.11
C GLY A 455 -40.50 5.85 10.97
N TRP A 456 -40.33 7.16 11.16
CA TRP A 456 -39.71 8.06 10.18
C TRP A 456 -38.21 7.82 10.05
N HIS A 457 -37.77 7.54 8.84
CA HIS A 457 -36.37 7.40 8.48
C HIS A 457 -36.01 8.26 7.28
N SER A 458 -34.88 8.95 7.39
CA SER A 458 -34.26 9.65 6.26
C SER A 458 -33.73 8.66 5.24
N GLU A 459 -33.93 8.92 3.94
CA GLU A 459 -33.50 8.08 2.82
C GLU A 459 -32.04 7.63 2.97
N ASN A 460 -31.15 8.55 3.38
CA ASN A 460 -29.72 8.27 3.50
C ASN A 460 -29.35 7.37 4.70
N ARG A 461 -30.26 7.17 5.67
CA ARG A 461 -30.08 6.28 6.83
C ARG A 461 -30.64 4.88 6.61
N LEU A 462 -31.39 4.66 5.54
CA LEU A 462 -31.90 3.34 5.18
C LEU A 462 -30.79 2.44 4.60
N PRO A 463 -30.77 1.13 4.93
CA PRO A 463 -29.94 0.15 4.24
C PRO A 463 -30.17 0.20 2.72
N SER A 464 -29.11 0.03 1.92
CA SER A 464 -29.17 0.27 0.46
C SER A 464 -30.27 -0.54 -0.24
N LYS A 465 -30.41 -1.83 0.06
CA LYS A 465 -31.46 -2.67 -0.53
C LYS A 465 -32.88 -2.21 -0.19
N ILE A 466 -33.10 -1.76 1.05
CA ILE A 466 -34.40 -1.20 1.47
C ILE A 466 -34.65 0.14 0.79
N ARG A 467 -33.63 1.01 0.75
CA ARG A 467 -33.69 2.33 0.13
C ARG A 467 -34.10 2.25 -1.35
N GLU A 468 -33.47 1.37 -2.12
CA GLU A 468 -33.77 1.24 -3.56
C GLU A 468 -35.21 0.77 -3.80
N VAL A 469 -35.77 -0.08 -2.93
CA VAL A 469 -37.15 -0.54 -3.06
C VAL A 469 -38.14 0.52 -2.59
N VAL A 470 -37.90 1.16 -1.43
CA VAL A 470 -38.79 2.17 -0.86
C VAL A 470 -38.89 3.43 -1.73
N LYS A 471 -37.88 3.76 -2.52
CA LYS A 471 -37.92 4.89 -3.49
C LYS A 471 -39.05 4.75 -4.50
N GLU A 472 -39.33 3.52 -4.93
CA GLU A 472 -40.30 3.19 -5.97
C GLU A 472 -41.71 2.96 -5.42
N LEU A 473 -41.85 2.77 -4.10
CA LEU A 473 -43.15 2.56 -3.45
C LEU A 473 -43.95 3.86 -3.34
N LYS A 474 -45.27 3.72 -3.44
CA LYS A 474 -46.24 4.76 -3.07
C LYS A 474 -46.73 4.54 -1.63
N PRO A 475 -47.13 5.61 -0.91
CA PRO A 475 -47.82 5.46 0.36
C PRO A 475 -48.99 4.48 0.28
N GLY A 476 -49.04 3.52 1.19
CA GLY A 476 -50.01 2.41 1.18
C GLY A 476 -49.54 1.14 0.47
N GLU A 477 -48.34 1.11 -0.13
CA GLU A 477 -47.80 -0.08 -0.77
C GLU A 477 -46.78 -0.82 0.13
N PHE A 478 -46.73 -2.15 -0.01
CA PHE A 478 -45.66 -2.99 0.54
C PHE A 478 -44.72 -3.49 -0.55
N SER A 479 -43.46 -3.69 -0.17
CA SER A 479 -42.41 -4.15 -1.05
C SER A 479 -42.58 -5.61 -1.47
N PRO A 480 -41.93 -6.03 -2.57
CA PRO A 480 -41.51 -7.42 -2.75
C PRO A 480 -40.59 -7.89 -1.60
N ILE A 481 -40.25 -9.18 -1.58
CA ILE A 481 -39.31 -9.73 -0.60
C ILE A 481 -37.92 -9.14 -0.84
N ILE A 482 -37.36 -8.50 0.18
CA ILE A 482 -36.02 -7.92 0.21
C ILE A 482 -35.09 -8.89 0.95
N GLU A 483 -34.03 -9.34 0.29
CA GLU A 483 -33.01 -10.18 0.92
C GLU A 483 -31.98 -9.31 1.65
N ASP A 484 -31.99 -9.30 2.98
CA ASP A 484 -31.14 -8.48 3.84
C ASP A 484 -30.17 -9.37 4.64
N GLY A 485 -29.06 -9.75 3.98
CA GLY A 485 -28.06 -10.65 4.55
C GLY A 485 -28.60 -12.08 4.70
N ARG A 486 -28.80 -12.53 5.95
CA ARG A 486 -29.36 -13.86 6.27
C ARG A 486 -30.87 -13.87 6.50
N HIS A 487 -31.51 -12.70 6.40
CA HIS A 487 -32.94 -12.55 6.65
C HIS A 487 -33.66 -12.05 5.40
N TYR A 488 -34.97 -12.21 5.42
CA TYR A 488 -35.88 -11.72 4.38
C TYR A 488 -36.80 -10.70 4.99
N SER A 489 -37.05 -9.59 4.30
CA SER A 489 -37.87 -8.50 4.81
C SER A 489 -38.90 -8.03 3.80
N ILE A 490 -40.05 -7.63 4.30
CA ILE A 490 -41.09 -6.92 3.54
C ILE A 490 -41.30 -5.58 4.25
N VAL A 491 -41.29 -4.50 3.49
CA VAL A 491 -41.41 -3.14 4.01
C VAL A 491 -42.68 -2.52 3.49
N PHE A 492 -43.46 -1.90 4.36
CA PHE A 492 -44.66 -1.15 3.99
C PHE A 492 -44.40 0.34 4.17
N LEU A 493 -44.72 1.12 3.16
CA LEU A 493 -44.59 2.57 3.17
C LEU A 493 -45.90 3.19 3.65
N GLU A 494 -45.93 3.71 4.87
CA GLU A 494 -47.11 4.41 5.40
C GLU A 494 -47.23 5.79 4.78
N GLU A 495 -46.15 6.57 4.87
CA GLU A 495 -46.10 7.95 4.41
C GLU A 495 -44.73 8.31 3.84
N LYS A 496 -44.72 9.22 2.87
CA LYS A 496 -43.49 9.79 2.28
C LYS A 496 -43.56 11.31 2.40
N LYS A 497 -42.49 11.92 2.93
CA LYS A 497 -42.26 13.36 2.87
C LYS A 497 -41.11 13.62 1.93
N GLU A 498 -41.38 14.36 0.86
CA GLU A 498 -40.35 14.73 -0.10
C GLU A 498 -39.34 15.70 0.52
N GLY A 499 -38.12 15.61 0.00
CA GLY A 499 -37.05 16.55 0.29
C GLY A 499 -37.47 17.99 0.05
N LYS A 500 -37.16 18.87 0.98
CA LYS A 500 -37.40 20.32 0.84
C LYS A 500 -36.10 21.02 0.44
N PRO A 501 -36.15 22.09 -0.36
CA PRO A 501 -34.97 22.89 -0.66
C PRO A 501 -34.28 23.35 0.63
N ILE A 502 -33.00 23.03 0.75
CA ILE A 502 -32.16 23.50 1.86
C ILE A 502 -31.84 24.98 1.59
N PRO A 503 -32.05 25.90 2.56
CA PRO A 503 -31.78 27.32 2.38
C PRO A 503 -30.40 27.59 1.79
N PHE A 504 -30.32 28.55 0.84
CA PHE A 504 -29.09 28.89 0.14
C PHE A 504 -27.89 29.10 1.08
N GLU A 505 -28.10 29.82 2.20
CA GLU A 505 -27.03 30.10 3.18
C GLU A 505 -26.41 28.83 3.78
N GLU A 506 -27.19 27.76 3.97
CA GLU A 506 -26.68 26.48 4.52
C GLU A 506 -25.87 25.69 3.48
N VAL A 507 -26.14 25.91 2.19
CA VAL A 507 -25.46 25.19 1.08
C VAL A 507 -24.49 26.08 0.28
N LYS A 508 -24.31 27.34 0.67
CA LYS A 508 -23.54 28.35 -0.07
C LYS A 508 -22.14 27.89 -0.45
N GLU A 509 -21.39 27.29 0.48
CA GLU A 509 -20.04 26.79 0.19
C GLU A 509 -20.04 25.58 -0.76
N LYS A 510 -21.05 24.71 -0.68
CA LYS A 510 -21.23 23.60 -1.62
C LYS A 510 -21.55 24.13 -3.02
N VAL A 511 -22.48 25.08 -3.12
CA VAL A 511 -22.84 25.78 -4.37
C VAL A 511 -21.61 26.43 -4.98
N LYS A 512 -20.87 27.21 -4.18
CA LYS A 512 -19.63 27.87 -4.59
C LYS A 512 -18.62 26.89 -5.16
N LYS A 513 -18.36 25.77 -4.48
CA LYS A 513 -17.44 24.73 -4.97
C LYS A 513 -17.89 24.13 -6.30
N GLN A 514 -19.19 23.83 -6.45
CA GLN A 514 -19.72 23.24 -7.69
C GLN A 514 -19.68 24.22 -8.86
N LEU A 515 -20.15 25.45 -8.65
CA LEU A 515 -20.12 26.49 -9.67
C LEU A 515 -18.68 26.83 -10.08
N TRP A 516 -17.77 26.94 -9.11
CA TRP A 516 -16.34 27.15 -9.37
C TRP A 516 -15.79 26.03 -10.26
N GLN A 517 -16.08 24.76 -9.94
CA GLN A 517 -15.61 23.62 -10.72
C GLN A 517 -16.18 23.61 -12.15
N GLN A 518 -17.46 23.92 -12.31
CA GLN A 518 -18.09 24.04 -13.63
C GLN A 518 -17.45 25.13 -14.47
N LYS A 519 -17.29 26.34 -13.91
CA LYS A 519 -16.62 27.45 -14.61
C LYS A 519 -15.16 27.12 -14.93
N PHE A 520 -14.44 26.50 -13.99
CA PHE A 520 -13.06 26.07 -14.18
C PHE A 520 -12.93 25.10 -15.35
N ASN A 521 -13.76 24.06 -15.38
CA ASN A 521 -13.76 23.08 -16.47
C ASN A 521 -14.14 23.73 -17.80
N THR A 522 -15.11 24.65 -17.80
CA THR A 522 -15.56 25.36 -19.00
C THR A 522 -14.44 26.21 -19.58
N LEU A 523 -13.73 26.96 -18.72
CA LEU A 523 -12.62 27.81 -19.11
C LEU A 523 -11.43 26.96 -19.60
N LEU A 524 -11.05 25.92 -18.87
CA LEU A 524 -9.98 25.01 -19.27
C LEU A 524 -10.27 24.36 -20.63
N ASN A 525 -11.50 23.89 -20.85
CA ASN A 525 -11.92 23.32 -22.13
C ASN A 525 -11.89 24.35 -23.26
N LYS A 526 -12.22 25.62 -22.99
CA LYS A 526 -12.08 26.70 -23.97
C LYS A 526 -10.61 26.89 -24.38
N TYR A 527 -9.69 26.93 -23.42
CA TYR A 527 -8.25 27.00 -23.69
C TYR A 527 -7.76 25.79 -24.48
N LEU A 528 -8.14 24.57 -24.08
CA LEU A 528 -7.77 23.35 -24.80
C LEU A 528 -8.26 23.35 -26.26
N LYS A 529 -9.48 23.82 -26.52
CA LYS A 529 -9.99 23.99 -27.89
C LYS A 529 -9.16 24.98 -28.71
N GLN A 530 -8.68 26.06 -28.09
CA GLN A 530 -7.80 27.02 -28.76
C GLN A 530 -6.43 26.41 -29.04
N LEU A 531 -5.81 25.76 -28.05
CA LEU A 531 -4.52 25.09 -28.18
C LEU A 531 -4.54 24.01 -29.26
N ARG A 532 -5.60 23.19 -29.32
CA ARG A 532 -5.78 22.18 -30.38
C ARG A 532 -5.85 22.78 -31.78
N LYS A 533 -6.36 24.00 -31.96
CA LYS A 533 -6.45 24.66 -33.28
C LYS A 533 -5.10 25.17 -33.79
N VAL A 534 -4.20 25.52 -32.88
CA VAL A 534 -2.91 26.16 -33.21
C VAL A 534 -1.72 25.19 -33.11
N SER A 535 -1.96 23.95 -32.70
CA SER A 535 -0.92 22.93 -32.52
C SER A 535 -0.88 21.92 -33.66
N ASP A 536 0.31 21.42 -34.00
CA ASP A 536 0.50 20.32 -34.95
C ASP A 536 0.25 18.98 -34.26
N ILE A 537 -0.95 18.42 -34.43
CA ILE A 537 -1.35 17.14 -33.84
C ILE A 537 -1.47 16.09 -34.95
N LYS A 538 -0.55 15.11 -34.95
CA LYS A 538 -0.51 14.02 -35.93
C LYS A 538 -0.85 12.70 -35.26
N LEU A 539 -1.83 11.97 -35.78
CA LEU A 539 -2.21 10.64 -35.29
C LEU A 539 -1.77 9.57 -36.29
N ASP A 540 -1.14 8.50 -35.79
CA ASP A 540 -0.92 7.30 -36.59
C ASP A 540 -2.18 6.42 -36.54
N LYS A 541 -3.02 6.56 -37.56
CA LYS A 541 -4.29 5.81 -37.69
C LYS A 541 -4.07 4.31 -37.80
N ASN A 542 -2.98 3.86 -38.43
CA ASN A 542 -2.70 2.43 -38.58
C ASN A 542 -2.31 1.84 -37.23
N THR A 543 -1.46 2.54 -36.49
CA THR A 543 -1.08 2.13 -35.13
C THR A 543 -2.27 2.15 -34.17
N LEU A 544 -3.16 3.14 -34.28
CA LEU A 544 -4.39 3.21 -33.48
C LEU A 544 -5.33 2.04 -33.80
N ASN A 545 -5.60 1.76 -35.07
CA ASN A 545 -6.48 0.64 -35.49
C ASN A 545 -5.95 -0.71 -35.00
N ARG A 546 -4.64 -0.97 -35.18
CA ARG A 546 -4.00 -2.20 -34.67
C ARG A 546 -4.13 -2.32 -33.15
N LEU A 547 -4.06 -1.20 -32.44
CA LEU A 547 -4.21 -1.18 -30.99
C LEU A 547 -5.65 -1.48 -30.57
N GLU A 548 -6.65 -0.95 -31.27
CA GLU A 548 -8.06 -1.30 -31.05
C GLU A 548 -8.30 -2.81 -31.24
N GLU A 549 -7.72 -3.40 -32.29
CA GLU A 549 -7.78 -4.85 -32.55
C GLU A 549 -7.13 -5.67 -31.42
N GLU A 550 -5.96 -5.27 -30.92
CA GLU A 550 -5.26 -5.94 -29.81
C GLU A 550 -6.12 -5.98 -28.53
N PHE A 551 -6.91 -4.93 -28.28
CA PHE A 551 -7.86 -4.88 -27.17
C PHE A 551 -9.21 -5.57 -27.46
N GLY A 552 -9.32 -6.30 -28.58
CA GLY A 552 -10.51 -7.07 -28.95
C GLY A 552 -11.70 -6.21 -29.38
N ILE A 553 -11.44 -4.97 -29.78
CA ILE A 553 -12.44 -4.02 -30.27
C ILE A 553 -12.59 -4.23 -31.78
N LYS A 554 -13.79 -4.62 -32.22
CA LYS A 554 -14.15 -4.70 -33.63
C LYS A 554 -14.85 -3.41 -34.06
#